data_AF-K7M8J9-F1
#
_entry.id   AF-K7M8J9-F1
#
_cell.length_a   1.000
_cell.length_b   1.000
_cell.length_c   1.000
_cell.angle_alpha   90.00
_cell.angle_beta   90.00
_cell.angle_gamma   90.00
#
_symmetry.space_group_name_H-M   'P 1'
#
loop_
_entity.id
_entity.type
_entity.pdbx_description
1 polymer ?
#
loop_
_entity_poly.entity_id
_entity_poly.type
_entity_poly.pdbx_seq_one_letter_code
_entity_poly.pdbx_strand_id
1 'polypeptide(L)'
;MITGGQSVVVMLLLPCDDGDEQGCESGVQKFRVKMLAESGGQSTVDVLCQIGLDGIRMLDPNTSRTLRIYPIENITRCDKFDSSTFAFWSKSSVDVVEPRRIRLQSNSYTTNTLLDTVTAHHTEKALAVSFENLRLTKYNLFKQENQQAAELKCTRGPSSP
;
A
#
# COMPACT_ATOMS: atom_id res chain seq x y z
N MET A 1 -9.40 22.93 -25.23
CA MET A 1 -9.15 23.33 -23.82
C MET A 1 -8.37 22.19 -23.20
N ILE A 2 -7.05 22.31 -23.18
CA ILE A 2 -6.10 21.24 -22.83
C ILE A 2 -5.70 21.37 -21.37
N THR A 3 -6.25 20.45 -20.57
CA THR A 3 -5.58 19.61 -19.57
C THR A 3 -4.64 20.30 -18.58
N GLY A 4 -5.15 20.61 -17.38
CA GLY A 4 -4.35 20.93 -16.21
C GLY A 4 -3.67 19.69 -15.64
N GLY A 5 -2.39 19.52 -15.94
CA GLY A 5 -1.51 18.58 -15.26
C GLY A 5 -1.16 19.10 -13.87
N GLN A 6 -1.51 18.34 -12.83
CA GLN A 6 -1.03 18.61 -11.48
C GLN A 6 0.25 17.80 -11.26
N SER A 7 1.35 18.53 -11.13
CA SER A 7 2.68 18.01 -10.82
C SER A 7 2.67 17.43 -9.40
N VAL A 8 2.99 16.14 -9.27
CA VAL A 8 3.28 15.50 -7.99
C VAL A 8 4.65 15.97 -7.51
N VAL A 9 4.68 16.79 -6.46
CA VAL A 9 5.90 17.06 -5.71
C VAL A 9 6.04 15.95 -4.68
N VAL A 10 6.87 14.95 -4.99
CA VAL A 10 7.33 13.97 -4.00
C VAL A 10 8.36 14.69 -3.12
N MET A 11 7.91 15.15 -1.96
CA MET A 11 8.77 15.70 -0.92
C MET A 11 9.49 14.54 -0.22
N LEU A 12 10.75 14.25 -0.59
CA LEU A 12 11.64 13.48 0.26
C LEU A 12 11.97 14.32 1.50
N LEU A 13 11.29 14.09 2.62
CA LEU A 13 11.72 14.62 3.92
C LEU A 13 12.81 13.70 4.49
N LEU A 14 14.05 14.14 4.29
CA LEU A 14 15.20 13.76 5.11
C LEU A 14 14.97 14.24 6.56
N PRO A 15 15.48 13.52 7.57
CA PRO A 15 15.04 13.68 8.96
C PRO A 15 15.61 14.96 9.56
N CYS A 16 14.73 15.79 10.10
CA CYS A 16 15.06 16.84 11.07
C CYS A 16 14.38 16.45 12.37
N ASP A 17 14.85 16.76 13.57
CA ASP A 17 16.11 17.21 14.16
C ASP A 17 15.73 17.23 15.66
N ASP A 18 16.61 16.71 16.50
CA ASP A 18 16.74 16.90 17.95
C ASP A 18 15.49 17.28 18.79
N GLY A 19 15.14 16.42 19.76
CA GLY A 19 14.42 16.86 20.96
C GLY A 19 13.05 16.23 21.21
N ASP A 20 13.00 14.92 21.47
CA ASP A 20 12.09 14.36 22.48
C ASP A 20 12.45 12.89 22.70
N GLU A 21 12.61 12.50 23.97
CA GLU A 21 13.11 11.22 24.45
C GLU A 21 12.10 10.07 24.23
N GLN A 22 11.77 9.74 22.98
CA GLN A 22 11.00 8.56 22.62
C GLN A 22 11.91 7.54 21.93
N GLY A 23 12.18 6.47 22.68
CA GLY A 23 13.05 5.34 22.32
C GLY A 23 13.03 4.99 20.84
N CYS A 24 14.20 5.18 20.24
CA CYS A 24 14.61 4.73 18.93
C CYS A 24 14.59 3.19 18.87
N GLU A 25 13.41 2.64 18.62
CA GLU A 25 13.25 1.27 18.13
C GLU A 25 12.75 1.35 16.69
N SER A 26 13.70 1.52 15.76
CA SER A 26 13.54 1.34 14.31
C SER A 26 12.46 2.21 13.64
N GLY A 27 12.82 3.42 13.16
CA GLY A 27 12.31 4.11 11.96
C GLY A 27 10.79 4.23 11.66
N VAL A 28 9.89 3.74 12.51
CA VAL A 28 8.46 3.61 12.19
C VAL A 28 7.66 4.63 13.00
N GLN A 29 7.06 5.61 12.29
CA GLN A 29 6.23 6.65 12.90
C GLN A 29 4.94 6.05 13.48
N LYS A 30 4.60 6.46 14.70
CA LYS A 30 3.37 6.09 15.41
C LYS A 30 2.47 7.31 15.53
N PHE A 31 1.20 7.13 15.21
CA PHE A 31 0.20 8.20 15.24
C PHE A 31 -0.94 7.81 16.18
N ARG A 32 -1.29 8.70 17.10
CA ARG A 32 -2.45 8.48 17.97
C ARG A 32 -3.72 8.84 17.22
N VAL A 33 -4.57 7.85 16.98
CA VAL A 33 -5.77 7.97 16.15
C VAL A 33 -6.97 7.34 16.85
N LYS A 34 -8.17 7.80 16.52
CA LYS A 34 -9.42 7.18 16.99
C LYS A 34 -10.00 6.32 15.89
N MET A 35 -10.07 5.01 16.11
CA MET A 35 -10.77 4.11 15.22
C MET A 35 -12.27 4.27 15.39
N LEU A 36 -12.95 4.68 14.33
CA LEU A 36 -14.41 4.75 14.28
C LEU A 36 -14.96 3.37 13.92
N ALA A 37 -15.96 2.91 14.67
CA ALA A 37 -16.64 1.67 14.36
C ALA A 37 -17.46 1.75 13.07
N GLU A 38 -17.51 0.65 12.32
CA GLU A 38 -18.31 0.54 11.09
C GLU A 38 -19.77 0.18 11.32
N SER A 39 -20.13 -0.30 12.52
CA SER A 39 -21.49 -0.74 12.85
C SER A 39 -21.99 -0.06 14.13
N GLY A 40 -23.21 0.47 14.07
CA GLY A 40 -23.81 1.35 15.06
C GLY A 40 -23.97 0.72 16.44
N GLY A 41 -22.92 0.85 17.26
CA GLY A 41 -22.90 0.37 18.64
C GLY A 41 -21.52 0.16 19.24
N GLN A 42 -20.45 0.15 18.43
CA GLN A 42 -19.08 0.08 18.99
C GLN A 42 -18.50 1.48 19.20
N SER A 43 -18.03 1.72 20.42
CA SER A 43 -17.36 2.94 20.85
C SER A 43 -16.16 3.23 19.94
N THR A 44 -15.89 4.51 19.69
CA THR A 44 -14.61 4.91 19.08
C THR A 44 -13.48 4.44 19.98
N VAL A 45 -12.53 3.68 19.43
CA VAL A 45 -11.40 3.16 20.20
C VAL A 45 -10.17 4.02 19.91
N ASP A 46 -9.53 4.53 20.96
CA ASP A 46 -8.24 5.23 20.84
C ASP A 46 -7.13 4.18 20.60
N VAL A 47 -6.39 4.32 19.50
CA VAL A 47 -5.33 3.38 19.12
C VAL A 47 -4.10 4.13 18.61
N LEU A 48 -2.93 3.52 18.74
CA LEU A 48 -1.72 3.97 18.08
C LEU A 48 -1.61 3.27 16.73
N CYS A 49 -1.66 4.04 15.65
CA CYS A 49 -1.46 3.57 14.29
C CYS A 49 0.02 3.67 13.93
N GLN A 50 0.67 2.54 13.76
CA GLN A 50 2.04 2.42 13.29
C GLN A 50 2.01 1.97 11.82
N ILE A 51 2.66 2.73 10.93
CA ILE A 51 2.74 2.38 9.50
C ILE A 51 4.17 2.02 9.16
N GLY A 52 4.40 0.78 8.73
CA GLY A 52 5.68 0.36 8.16
C GLY A 52 5.51 -0.22 6.76
N LEU A 53 6.63 -0.68 6.19
CA LEU A 53 6.69 -1.33 4.86
C LEU A 53 5.83 -2.60 4.76
N ASP A 54 5.57 -3.25 5.89
CA ASP A 54 4.73 -4.45 6.02
C ASP A 54 3.22 -4.12 5.95
N GLY A 55 2.83 -2.91 6.36
CA GLY A 55 1.45 -2.47 6.42
C GLY A 55 1.13 -1.63 7.67
N ILE A 56 -0.15 -1.60 8.02
CA ILE A 56 -0.69 -0.79 9.13
C ILE A 56 -0.87 -1.67 10.37
N ARG A 57 -0.22 -1.32 11.47
CA ARG A 57 -0.34 -1.97 12.77
C ARG A 57 -1.04 -1.04 13.75
N MET A 58 -2.11 -1.52 14.36
CA MET A 58 -2.82 -0.81 15.41
C MET A 58 -2.37 -1.36 16.74
N LEU A 59 -1.94 -0.48 17.63
CA LEU A 59 -1.45 -0.80 18.95
C LEU A 59 -2.35 -0.14 20.01
N ASP A 60 -2.40 -0.74 21.18
CA ASP A 60 -3.07 -0.19 22.34
C ASP A 60 -2.30 1.03 22.87
N PRO A 61 -2.96 2.16 23.16
CA PRO A 61 -2.26 3.37 23.58
C PRO A 61 -1.67 3.28 25.00
N ASN A 62 -2.13 2.35 25.82
CA ASN A 62 -1.67 2.19 27.21
C ASN A 62 -0.50 1.19 27.30
N THR A 63 -0.59 0.11 26.53
CA THR A 63 0.35 -1.02 26.61
C THR A 63 1.26 -1.15 25.39
N SER A 64 1.04 -0.36 24.33
CA SER A 64 1.66 -0.53 23.01
C SER A 64 1.51 -1.95 22.44
N ARG A 65 0.51 -2.70 22.91
CA ARG A 65 0.27 -4.06 22.45
C ARG A 65 -0.42 -4.03 21.09
N THR A 66 0.06 -4.81 20.13
CA THR A 66 -0.59 -4.93 18.83
C THR A 66 -2.02 -5.47 18.98
N LEU A 67 -2.99 -4.63 18.65
CA LEU A 67 -4.42 -4.95 18.63
C LEU A 67 -4.82 -5.59 17.30
N ARG A 68 -4.37 -4.99 16.18
CA ARG A 68 -4.69 -5.45 14.81
C ARG A 68 -3.55 -5.18 13.86
N ILE A 69 -3.39 -6.04 12.85
CA ILE A 69 -2.40 -5.87 11.78
C ILE A 69 -3.15 -5.96 10.46
N TYR A 70 -2.92 -4.97 9.60
CA TYR A 70 -3.47 -4.87 8.26
C TYR A 70 -2.29 -4.85 7.28
N PRO A 71 -1.91 -6.00 6.72
CA PRO A 71 -0.79 -6.03 5.79
C PRO A 71 -1.15 -5.24 4.54
N ILE A 72 -0.15 -4.60 3.93
CA ILE A 72 -0.35 -3.68 2.80
C ILE A 72 -1.03 -4.35 1.58
N GLU A 73 -0.89 -5.68 1.44
CA GLU A 73 -1.57 -6.48 0.40
C GLU A 73 -3.08 -6.63 0.60
N ASN A 74 -3.54 -6.58 1.86
CA ASN A 74 -4.96 -6.65 2.14
C ASN A 74 -5.64 -5.30 1.93
N ILE A 75 -4.87 -4.21 1.93
CA ILE A 75 -5.38 -2.87 1.70
C ILE A 75 -5.67 -2.71 0.21
N THR A 76 -6.96 -2.69 -0.13
CA THR A 76 -7.46 -2.57 -1.50
C THR A 76 -7.63 -1.13 -1.94
N ARG A 77 -7.93 -0.24 -1.00
CA ARG A 77 -8.14 1.19 -1.23
C ARG A 77 -7.84 1.96 0.05
N CYS A 78 -7.28 3.14 -0.09
CA CYS A 78 -7.20 4.13 0.98
C CYS A 78 -7.69 5.48 0.43
N ASP A 79 -8.39 6.25 1.27
CA ASP A 79 -9.01 7.51 0.89
C ASP A 79 -9.16 8.41 2.12
N LYS A 80 -9.20 9.73 1.91
CA LYS A 80 -9.49 10.69 2.98
C LYS A 80 -10.95 11.07 2.92
N PHE A 81 -11.71 10.75 3.97
CA PHE A 81 -13.14 11.06 4.02
C PHE A 81 -13.37 12.53 4.39
N ASP A 82 -12.58 13.05 5.32
CA ASP A 82 -12.57 14.44 5.73
C ASP A 82 -11.12 14.91 5.91
N SER A 83 -10.91 16.21 6.16
CA SER A 83 -9.61 16.73 6.58
C SER A 83 -9.05 16.00 7.81
N SER A 84 -9.91 15.47 8.68
CA SER A 84 -9.54 14.80 9.94
C SER A 84 -9.88 13.31 9.96
N THR A 85 -10.30 12.73 8.84
CA THR A 85 -10.76 11.33 8.79
C THR A 85 -10.10 10.59 7.63
N PHE A 86 -9.23 9.63 7.95
CA PHE A 86 -8.65 8.68 6.99
C PHE A 86 -9.49 7.40 6.95
N ALA A 87 -9.73 6.83 5.77
CA ALA A 87 -10.46 5.57 5.62
C ALA A 87 -9.70 4.62 4.70
N PHE A 88 -9.62 3.34 5.07
CA PHE A 88 -9.01 2.32 4.22
C PHE A 88 -9.83 1.04 4.22
N TRP A 89 -9.79 0.33 3.10
CA TRP A 89 -10.54 -0.89 2.86
C TRP A 89 -9.58 -2.06 2.89
N SER A 90 -9.75 -2.95 3.85
CA SER A 90 -8.91 -4.12 4.03
C SER A 90 -9.71 -5.41 3.85
N LYS A 91 -9.21 -6.31 3.01
CA LYS A 91 -9.71 -7.69 2.92
C LYS A 91 -9.27 -8.48 4.14
N SER A 92 -10.19 -9.20 4.77
CA SER A 92 -9.83 -10.18 5.81
C SER A 92 -9.55 -11.51 5.13
N SER A 93 -8.57 -12.28 5.60
CA SER A 93 -8.32 -13.63 5.07
C SER A 93 -9.50 -14.58 5.31
N VAL A 94 -10.40 -14.24 6.25
CA VAL A 94 -11.59 -15.03 6.60
C VAL A 94 -12.83 -14.60 5.83
N ASP A 95 -12.86 -13.35 5.34
CA ASP A 95 -14.02 -12.75 4.67
C ASP A 95 -13.53 -12.07 3.39
N VAL A 96 -13.45 -12.87 2.32
CA VAL A 96 -13.04 -12.42 0.98
C VAL A 96 -14.17 -11.62 0.31
N VAL A 97 -15.39 -11.71 0.81
CA VAL A 97 -16.61 -11.24 0.14
C VAL A 97 -16.70 -9.71 0.16
N GLU A 98 -16.40 -9.05 1.28
CA GLU A 98 -16.46 -7.58 1.35
C GLU A 98 -15.26 -6.99 2.09
N PRO A 99 -14.51 -6.06 1.47
CA PRO A 99 -13.40 -5.40 2.13
C PRO A 99 -13.95 -4.50 3.25
N ARG A 100 -13.49 -4.75 4.48
CA ARG A 100 -13.88 -4.00 5.67
C ARG A 100 -13.33 -2.57 5.58
N ARG A 101 -14.16 -1.54 5.82
CA ARG A 101 -13.81 -0.11 5.72
C ARG A 101 -13.45 0.49 7.08
N ILE A 102 -12.18 0.46 7.42
CA ILE A 102 -11.70 1.04 8.67
C ILE A 102 -11.59 2.56 8.52
N ARG A 103 -12.23 3.30 9.43
CA ARG A 103 -12.14 4.77 9.51
C ARG A 103 -11.33 5.17 10.74
N LEU A 104 -10.32 6.02 10.54
CA LEU A 104 -9.44 6.57 11.56
C LEU A 104 -9.63 8.08 11.61
N GLN A 105 -9.98 8.61 12.77
CA GLN A 105 -10.09 10.04 13.02
C GLN A 105 -8.80 10.56 13.67
N SER A 106 -8.27 11.67 13.15
CA SER A 106 -7.04 12.33 13.60
C SER A 106 -7.05 13.80 13.21
N ASN A 107 -5.97 14.53 13.47
CA ASN A 107 -5.82 15.90 12.98
C ASN A 107 -5.40 15.91 11.50
N SER A 108 -5.63 17.03 10.81
CA SER A 108 -5.37 17.13 9.38
C SER A 108 -3.93 16.82 9.00
N TYR A 109 -2.96 17.27 9.79
CA TYR A 109 -1.56 16.93 9.59
C TYR A 109 -1.36 15.41 9.59
N THR A 110 -1.77 14.74 10.66
CA THR A 110 -1.67 13.28 10.83
C THR A 110 -2.41 12.52 9.74
N THR A 111 -3.64 12.91 9.41
CA THR A 111 -4.45 12.26 8.35
C THR A 111 -3.74 12.30 7.00
N ASN A 112 -3.11 13.43 6.64
CA ASN A 112 -2.36 13.53 5.40
C ASN A 112 -1.07 12.70 5.44
N THR A 113 -0.32 12.70 6.55
CA THR A 113 0.88 11.86 6.69
C THR A 113 0.55 10.37 6.63
N LEU A 114 -0.54 9.94 7.27
CA LEU A 114 -1.03 8.56 7.19
C LEU A 114 -1.37 8.18 5.76
N LEU A 115 -2.12 9.03 5.05
CA LEU A 115 -2.47 8.81 3.64
C LEU A 115 -1.22 8.72 2.76
N ASP A 116 -0.29 9.65 2.91
CA ASP A 116 0.95 9.69 2.12
C ASP A 116 1.80 8.42 2.35
N THR A 117 2.01 8.05 3.62
CA THR A 117 2.82 6.88 3.98
C THR A 117 2.17 5.57 3.52
N VAL A 118 0.85 5.41 3.72
CA VAL A 118 0.12 4.21 3.25
C VAL A 118 0.11 4.15 1.72
N THR A 119 -0.09 5.29 1.04
CA THR A 119 -0.08 5.36 -0.42
C THR A 119 1.32 5.04 -0.95
N ALA A 120 2.37 5.58 -0.35
CA ALA A 120 3.75 5.29 -0.71
C ALA A 120 4.01 3.78 -0.67
N HIS A 121 3.75 3.12 0.46
CA HIS A 121 3.98 1.68 0.58
C HIS A 121 3.07 0.83 -0.33
N HIS A 122 1.82 1.27 -0.52
CA HIS A 122 0.89 0.59 -1.43
C HIS A 122 1.38 0.70 -2.90
N THR A 123 1.79 1.90 -3.32
CA THR A 123 2.30 2.17 -4.66
C THR A 123 3.66 1.52 -4.89
N GLU A 124 4.57 1.53 -3.91
CA GLU A 124 5.85 0.81 -3.99
C GLU A 124 5.63 -0.68 -4.28
N LYS A 125 4.71 -1.33 -3.55
CA LYS A 125 4.37 -2.74 -3.80
C LYS A 125 3.67 -2.93 -5.14
N ALA A 126 2.73 -2.06 -5.51
CA ALA A 126 2.04 -2.12 -6.80
C ALA A 126 2.99 -1.93 -8.00
N LEU A 127 3.97 -1.03 -7.88
CA LEU A 127 5.01 -0.81 -8.87
C LEU A 127 5.93 -2.02 -8.97
N ALA A 128 6.39 -2.57 -7.84
CA ALA A 128 7.22 -3.77 -7.82
C ALA A 128 6.53 -4.95 -8.53
N VAL A 129 5.23 -5.17 -8.24
CA VAL A 129 4.40 -6.18 -8.92
C VAL A 129 4.28 -5.89 -10.42
N SER A 130 4.10 -4.63 -10.80
CA SER A 130 3.97 -4.23 -12.21
C SER A 130 5.27 -4.45 -13.00
N PHE A 131 6.43 -4.11 -12.40
CA PHE A 131 7.73 -4.36 -13.02
C PHE A 131 8.01 -5.85 -13.20
N GLU A 132 7.72 -6.67 -12.19
CA GLU A 132 7.91 -8.12 -12.30
C GLU A 132 6.96 -8.73 -13.33
N ASN A 133 5.70 -8.29 -13.39
CA ASN A 133 4.78 -8.70 -14.45
C ASN A 133 5.32 -8.32 -15.84
N LEU A 134 5.81 -7.09 -16.03
CA LEU A 134 6.39 -6.67 -17.31
C LEU A 134 7.62 -7.49 -17.69
N ARG A 135 8.48 -7.81 -16.71
CA ARG A 135 9.65 -8.65 -16.88
C ARG A 135 9.24 -10.06 -17.33
N LEU A 136 8.25 -10.65 -16.68
CA LEU A 136 7.70 -11.96 -17.04
C LEU A 136 7.03 -11.93 -18.42
N THR A 137 6.28 -10.89 -18.76
CA THR A 137 5.66 -10.75 -20.08
C THR A 137 6.71 -10.71 -21.19
N LYS A 138 7.78 -9.91 -21.01
CA LYS A 138 8.91 -9.86 -21.98
C LYS A 138 9.61 -11.21 -22.11
N TYR A 139 9.85 -11.91 -21.00
CA TYR A 139 10.46 -13.25 -21.04
C TYR A 139 9.59 -14.26 -21.79
N ASN A 140 8.28 -14.25 -21.56
CA ASN A 140 7.34 -15.14 -22.25
C ASN A 140 7.21 -14.82 -23.75
N LEU A 141 7.19 -13.53 -24.13
CA LEU A 141 7.24 -13.10 -25.53
C LEU A 141 8.50 -13.61 -26.24
N PHE A 142 9.68 -13.40 -25.63
CA PHE A 142 10.94 -13.88 -26.20
C PHE A 142 10.99 -15.40 -26.34
N LYS A 143 10.46 -16.14 -25.36
CA LYS A 143 10.30 -17.60 -25.44
C LYS A 143 9.39 -18.02 -26.60
N GLN A 144 8.26 -17.35 -26.78
CA GLN A 144 7.30 -17.64 -27.84
C GLN A 144 7.89 -17.34 -29.24
N GLU A 145 8.59 -16.21 -29.40
CA GLU A 145 9.26 -15.85 -30.66
C GLU A 145 10.33 -16.88 -31.04
N ASN A 146 11.13 -17.35 -30.07
CA ASN A 146 12.13 -18.40 -30.33
C ASN A 146 11.50 -19.76 -30.64
N GLN A 147 10.37 -20.11 -30.01
CA GLN A 147 9.64 -21.35 -30.34
C GLN A 147 9.05 -21.30 -31.75
N GLN A 148 8.40 -20.19 -32.15
CA GLN A 148 7.90 -20.04 -33.52
C GLN A 148 9.03 -20.05 -34.56
N ALA A 149 10.17 -19.42 -34.27
CA ALA A 149 11.33 -19.45 -35.16
C ALA A 149 11.95 -20.85 -35.30
N ALA A 150 11.90 -21.68 -34.24
CA ALA A 150 12.33 -23.07 -34.29
C ALA A 150 11.37 -23.92 -35.14
N GLU A 151 10.05 -23.71 -35.03
CA GLU A 151 9.06 -24.43 -35.84
C GLU A 151 9.12 -24.07 -37.34
N LEU A 152 9.35 -22.79 -37.69
CA LEU A 152 9.54 -22.39 -39.10
C LEU A 152 10.81 -22.97 -39.74
N LYS A 153 11.87 -23.21 -38.97
CA LYS A 153 13.10 -23.80 -39.51
C LYS A 153 12.97 -25.29 -39.82
N CYS A 154 12.09 -26.02 -39.13
CA CYS A 154 11.85 -27.44 -39.37
C CYS A 154 11.00 -27.73 -40.63
N THR A 155 10.29 -26.74 -41.19
CA THR A 155 9.40 -26.94 -42.36
C THR A 155 10.04 -26.64 -43.71
N ARG A 156 11.24 -26.03 -43.75
CA ARG A 156 12.06 -25.88 -44.98
C ARG A 156 13.09 -27.00 -45.09
N GLY A 157 12.63 -28.23 -45.30
CA GLY A 157 13.46 -29.28 -45.90
C GLY A 157 13.84 -28.89 -47.33
N PRO A 158 15.01 -29.34 -47.84
CA PRO A 158 15.46 -28.95 -49.17
C PRO A 158 14.50 -29.50 -50.23
N SER A 159 13.78 -28.61 -50.91
CA SER A 159 13.26 -28.92 -52.24
C SER A 159 14.47 -28.98 -53.18
N SER A 160 14.94 -30.21 -53.43
CA SER A 160 15.99 -30.58 -54.37
C SER A 160 15.68 -30.11 -55.82
N PRO A 161 16.71 -30.04 -56.68
CA PRO A 161 16.86 -29.06 -57.79
C PRO A 161 15.92 -29.23 -58.98
#